data_AF-A0A6N8ERJ0-F1
#
_entry.id   AF-A0A6N8ERJ0-F1
#
_cell.length_a   1.000
_cell.length_b   1.000
_cell.length_c   1.000
_cell.angle_alpha   90.00
_cell.angle_beta   90.00
_cell.angle_gamma   90.00
#
_symmetry.space_group_name_H-M   'P 1'
#
loop_
_entity.id
_entity.type
_entity.pdbx_description
1 polymer ?
#
loop_
_entity_poly.entity_id
_entity_poly.type
_entity_poly.pdbx_seq_one_letter_code
_entity_poly.pdbx_strand_id
1 'polypeptide(L)' 'MFALELILKIEELRLELNKLAACKRLADRELVLVSQRLDELLNEYHRLILEQQSK' A
#
# COMPACT_ATOMS: atom_id res chain seq x y z
N MET A 1 -15.05 -11.20 -3.88
CA MET A 1 -14.05 -11.93 -3.06
C MET A 1 -12.66 -11.33 -3.19
N PHE A 2 -12.15 -11.09 -4.42
CA PHE A 2 -10.81 -10.52 -4.69
C PHE A 2 -10.48 -9.16 -4.03
N ALA A 3 -11.47 -8.28 -3.80
CA ALA A 3 -11.21 -6.97 -3.21
C ALA A 3 -10.73 -7.05 -1.73
N LEU A 4 -11.17 -8.06 -0.97
CA LEU A 4 -10.83 -8.18 0.45
C LEU A 4 -9.37 -8.60 0.66
N GLU A 5 -8.86 -9.49 -0.20
CA GLU A 5 -7.46 -9.92 -0.17
C GLU A 5 -6.51 -8.76 -0.50
N LEU A 6 -6.93 -7.88 -1.42
CA LEU A 6 -6.15 -6.71 -1.78
C LEU A 6 -6.09 -5.70 -0.61
N ILE A 7 -7.21 -5.47 0.07
CA ILE A 7 -7.28 -4.59 1.26
C ILE A 7 -6.39 -5.13 2.39
N LEU A 8 -6.41 -6.45 2.63
CA LEU A 8 -5.56 -7.08 3.65
C LEU A 8 -4.07 -6.88 3.33
N LYS A 9 -3.69 -6.97 2.05
CA LYS A 9 -2.31 -6.78 1.62
C LYS A 9 -1.85 -5.31 1.71
N ILE A 10 -2.76 -4.38 1.45
CA ILE A 10 -2.55 -2.94 1.68
C ILE A 10 -2.29 -2.68 3.17
N GLU A 11 -3.13 -3.23 4.05
CA GLU A 11 -2.98 -3.05 5.50
C GLU A 11 -1.70 -3.69 6.04
N GLU A 12 -1.32 -4.87 5.54
CA GLU A 12 -0.06 -5.53 5.93
C GLU A 12 1.16 -4.67 5.57
N LEU A 13 1.22 -4.14 4.35
CA LEU A 13 2.28 -3.25 3.88
C LEU A 13 2.29 -1.90 4.63
N ARG A 14 1.12 -1.35 4.99
CA ARG A 14 1.02 -0.14 5.83
C ARG A 14 1.61 -0.37 7.21
N LEU A 15 1.36 -1.55 7.79
CA LEU A 15 1.80 -1.89 9.14
C LEU A 15 3.32 -2.14 9.18
N GLU A 16 3.86 -2.77 8.14
CA GLU A 16 5.30 -2.97 7.96
C GLU A 16 6.04 -1.64 7.76
N LEU A 17 5.48 -0.75 6.94
CA LEU A 17 6.03 0.58 6.71
C LEU A 17 6.01 1.44 7.98
N ASN A 18 4.91 1.41 8.75
CA ASN A 18 4.83 2.11 10.03
C ASN A 18 5.85 1.58 11.04
N LYS A 19 6.08 0.27 11.11
CA LYS A 19 7.11 -0.32 11.96
C LYS A 19 8.52 0.13 11.55
N LEU A 20 8.81 0.13 10.25
CA LEU A 20 10.10 0.59 9.73
C LEU A 20 10.30 2.09 9.95
N ALA A 21 9.26 2.91 9.78
CA ALA A 21 9.28 4.36 10.02
C ALA A 21 9.45 4.71 11.51
N ALA A 22 8.92 3.88 12.41
CA ALA A 22 9.10 4.03 13.85
C ALA A 22 10.52 3.66 14.32
N CYS A 23 11.23 2.79 13.59
CA CYS A 23 12.55 2.29 13.98
C CYS A 23 13.73 2.89 13.21
N LYS A 24 13.53 3.49 12.03
CA LYS A 24 14.62 4.01 11.17
C LYS A 24 14.39 5.48 10.77
N ARG A 25 15.47 6.22 10.49
CA ARG A 25 15.38 7.57 9.89
C ARG A 25 14.60 7.45 8.57
N LEU A 26 13.59 8.30 8.39
CA LEU A 26 12.61 8.33 7.29
C LEU A 26 13.22 8.38 5.85
N ALA A 27 14.54 8.56 5.73
CA ALA A 27 15.27 8.61 4.47
C ALA A 27 16.05 7.31 4.14
N ASP A 28 15.84 6.23 4.90
CA ASP A 28 16.44 4.93 4.54
C ASP A 28 15.82 4.42 3.23
N ARG A 29 16.68 4.06 2.28
CA ARG A 29 16.29 3.65 0.91
C ARG A 29 15.32 2.47 0.92
N GLU A 30 15.46 1.60 1.92
CA GLU A 30 14.57 0.46 2.14
C GLU A 30 13.15 0.91 2.50
N LEU A 31 13.03 1.92 3.36
CA LEU A 31 11.73 2.51 3.74
C LEU A 31 11.04 3.17 2.54
N VAL A 32 11.80 3.92 1.74
CA VAL A 32 11.28 4.60 0.54
C VAL A 32 10.77 3.58 -0.48
N LEU A 33 11.50 2.47 -0.69
CA LEU A 33 11.08 1.39 -1.59
C LEU A 33 9.79 0.71 -1.14
N VAL A 34 9.65 0.44 0.16
CA VAL A 34 8.42 -0.14 0.72
C VAL A 34 7.26 0.85 0.59
N SER A 35 7.51 2.15 0.77
CA SER A 35 6.50 3.20 0.57
C SER A 35 5.99 3.29 -0.86
N GLN A 36 6.90 3.24 -1.83
CA GLN A 36 6.54 3.31 -3.24
C GLN A 36 5.72 2.10 -3.68
N ARG A 37 6.09 0.90 -3.20
CA ARG A 37 5.31 -0.32 -3.47
C ARG A 37 3.90 -0.27 -2.89
N LEU A 38 3.76 0.29 -1.69
CA LEU A 38 2.45 0.46 -1.08
C LEU A 38 1.59 1.46 -1.86
N ASP A 39 2.16 2.58 -2.29
CA ASP A 39 1.47 3.59 -3.11
C ASP A 39 1.02 3.04 -4.47
N GLU A 40 1.85 2.21 -5.13
CA GLU A 40 1.48 1.53 -6.37
C GLU A 40 0.25 0.64 -6.19
N LEU A 41 0.23 -0.18 -5.13
CA LEU A 41 -0.88 -1.08 -4.83
C LEU A 41 -2.18 -0.31 -4.50
N LEU A 42 -2.07 0.79 -3.75
CA LEU A 42 -3.18 1.68 -3.44
C LEU A 42 -3.76 2.33 -4.70
N ASN A 43 -2.90 2.76 -5.62
CA ASN A 43 -3.31 3.35 -6.89
C ASN A 43 -3.99 2.35 -7.83
N GLU A 44 -3.56 1.09 -7.82
CA GLU A 44 -4.24 0.01 -8.55
C GLU A 44 -5.62 -0.28 -7.97
N TYR A 45 -5.74 -0.36 -6.63
CA TYR A 45 -7.02 -0.53 -5.97
C TYR A 45 -8.00 0.60 -6.28
N HIS A 46 -7.52 1.85 -6.24
CA HIS A 46 -8.34 3.02 -6.54
C HIS A 46 -8.84 3.00 -8.00
N ARG A 47 -7.98 2.63 -8.96
CA ARG A 47 -8.39 2.46 -10.36
C ARG A 47 -9.47 1.38 -10.52
N LEU A 48 -9.30 0.23 -9.87
CA LEU A 48 -10.29 -0.86 -9.91
C LEU A 48 -11.64 -0.49 -9.29
N ILE A 49 -11.67 0.38 -8.27
CA ILE A 49 -12.91 0.92 -7.72
C ILE A 49 -13.57 1.91 -8.68
N LEU A 50 -12.79 2.82 -9.27
CA LEU A 50 -13.32 3.81 -10.22
C LEU A 50 -13.90 3.13 -11.47
N GLU A 51 -13.26 2.10 -11.98
CA GLU A 51 -13.78 1.30 -13.11
C GLU A 51 -15.08 0.55 -12.74
N GLN A 52 -15.24 0.14 -11.47
CA GLN A 52 -16.47 -0.50 -10.99
C GLN A 52 -17.60 0.49 -10.70
N GLN A 53 -17.29 1.76 -10.39
CA GLN A 53 -18.30 2.81 -10.16
C GLN A 53 -18.79 3.48 -11.45
N SER A 54 -18.09 3.29 -12.57
CA SER A 54 -18.46 3.87 -13.87
C SER A 54 -19.30 2.93 -14.76
N LYS A 55 -19.77 1.80 -14.23
CA LYS A 55 -20.73 0.87 -14.84
C LYS A 55 -22.05 0.89 -14.07
#